data_AF-A0A7X4IQ16-F1
#
_entry.id   AF-A0A7X4IQ16-F1
#
_cell.length_a   1.000
_cell.length_b   1.000
_cell.length_c   1.000
_cell.angle_alpha   90.00
_cell.angle_beta   90.00
_cell.angle_gamma   90.00
#
_symmetry.space_group_name_H-M   'P 1'
#
loop_
_entity.id
_entity.type
_entity.pdbx_description
1 polymer ?
#
loop_
_entity_poly.entity_id
_entity_poly.type
_entity_poly.pdbx_seq_one_letter_code
_entity_poly.pdbx_strand_id
1 'polypeptide(L)'
;MDSPSLSPSVEDYLKAVYSLNEGGRAAGTNELARVLAVQPGSVSGMIRRLAGEGLLQHEPYRGVRLTEEGSREALKILRRHRIIESFLVQRLGYDWDDVHAEAERLEHAASERLIEAMAEALGHPATDPHGAPIPTRAGGIDPVPANRLDEVAAGSRITVRSVADEDPVRLRYLKSVGLVPGARAVVRRGG
;
A
#
# COMPACT_ATOMS: atom_id res chain seq x y z
N MET A 1 -23.51 12.88 5.08
CA MET A 1 -23.57 13.02 3.61
C MET A 1 -22.25 12.48 3.12
N ASP A 2 -22.28 11.32 2.46
CA ASP A 2 -21.06 10.74 1.90
C ASP A 2 -20.57 11.70 0.81
N SER A 3 -19.32 12.17 0.94
CA SER A 3 -18.66 12.92 -0.13
C SER A 3 -18.72 12.09 -1.43
N PRO A 4 -18.81 12.73 -2.61
CA PRO A 4 -18.83 11.99 -3.86
C PRO A 4 -17.61 11.06 -3.92
N SER A 5 -17.86 9.75 -4.02
CA SER A 5 -16.81 8.74 -4.05
C SER A 5 -15.97 8.93 -5.31
N LEU A 6 -14.65 8.94 -5.15
CA LEU A 6 -13.72 8.88 -6.28
C LEU A 6 -14.02 7.63 -7.11
N SER A 7 -13.85 7.72 -8.44
CA SER A 7 -13.99 6.52 -9.28
C SER A 7 -12.85 5.53 -8.96
N PRO A 8 -13.04 4.21 -9.14
CA PRO A 8 -11.98 3.20 -8.89
C PRO A 8 -10.64 3.56 -9.55
N SER A 9 -10.67 3.96 -10.82
CA SER A 9 -9.46 4.38 -11.54
C SER A 9 -8.77 5.61 -10.94
N VAL A 10 -9.47 6.49 -10.22
CA VAL A 10 -8.81 7.60 -9.52
C VAL A 10 -8.15 7.08 -8.26
N GLU A 11 -8.86 6.24 -7.50
CA GLU A 11 -8.32 5.61 -6.30
C GLU A 11 -7.03 4.84 -6.61
N ASP A 12 -7.02 4.05 -7.70
CA ASP A 12 -5.84 3.32 -8.18
C ASP A 12 -4.65 4.24 -8.47
N TYR A 13 -4.89 5.37 -9.15
CA TYR A 13 -3.83 6.32 -9.47
C TYR A 13 -3.27 6.97 -8.21
N LEU A 14 -4.12 7.36 -7.26
CA LEU A 14 -3.65 7.96 -6.01
C LEU A 14 -2.82 6.97 -5.19
N LYS A 15 -3.28 5.71 -5.09
CA LYS A 15 -2.56 4.62 -4.43
C LYS A 15 -1.22 4.34 -5.10
N ALA A 16 -1.18 4.26 -6.44
CA ALA A 16 0.05 4.04 -7.20
C ALA A 16 1.04 5.20 -7.06
N VAL A 17 0.58 6.46 -7.14
CA VAL A 17 1.47 7.61 -6.92
C VAL A 17 1.99 7.63 -5.48
N TYR A 18 1.16 7.30 -4.49
CA TYR A 18 1.58 7.20 -3.10
C TYR A 18 2.73 6.21 -2.94
N SER A 19 2.54 4.97 -3.40
CA SER A 19 3.57 3.91 -3.33
C SER A 19 4.86 4.32 -4.04
N LEU A 20 4.75 4.91 -5.24
CA LEU A 20 5.92 5.36 -5.99
C LEU A 20 6.60 6.60 -5.40
N ASN A 21 5.90 7.38 -4.56
CA ASN A 21 6.47 8.53 -3.85
C ASN A 21 7.19 8.13 -2.55
N GLU A 22 7.08 6.88 -2.10
CA GLU A 22 7.84 6.39 -0.95
C GLU A 22 9.35 6.60 -1.17
N GLY A 23 10.04 6.99 -0.09
CA GLY A 23 11.45 7.42 -0.16
C GLY A 23 11.66 8.82 -0.75
N GLY A 24 10.60 9.61 -0.96
CA GLY A 24 10.69 11.03 -1.33
C GLY A 24 10.90 11.29 -2.82
N ARG A 25 10.90 10.25 -3.67
CA ARG A 25 11.03 10.40 -5.13
C ARG A 25 9.71 10.79 -5.77
N ALA A 26 9.75 11.37 -6.97
CA ALA A 26 8.55 11.62 -7.75
C ALA A 26 8.24 10.40 -8.64
N ALA A 27 6.97 10.13 -8.90
CA ALA A 27 6.54 9.02 -9.73
C ALA A 27 6.73 9.38 -11.21
N GLY A 28 7.42 8.52 -11.97
CA GLY A 28 7.56 8.69 -13.42
C GLY A 28 6.35 8.15 -14.18
N THR A 29 5.97 8.78 -15.30
CA THR A 29 4.83 8.35 -16.13
C THR A 29 4.94 6.90 -16.60
N ASN A 30 6.13 6.46 -17.03
CA ASN A 30 6.37 5.08 -17.46
C ASN A 30 6.29 4.08 -16.32
N GLU A 31 6.61 4.52 -15.10
CA GLU A 31 6.53 3.68 -13.92
C GLU A 31 5.07 3.50 -13.48
N LEU A 32 4.32 4.60 -13.43
CA LEU A 32 2.87 4.57 -13.23
C LEU A 32 2.17 3.69 -14.26
N ALA A 33 2.53 3.81 -15.54
CA ALA A 33 1.96 2.97 -16.61
C ALA A 33 2.17 1.47 -16.35
N ARG A 34 3.34 1.07 -15.86
CA ARG A 34 3.62 -0.33 -15.51
C ARG A 34 2.82 -0.79 -14.29
N VAL A 35 2.82 -0.01 -13.20
CA VAL A 35 2.12 -0.35 -11.96
C VAL A 35 0.61 -0.48 -12.21
N LEU A 36 0.05 0.44 -12.96
CA LEU A 36 -1.38 0.48 -13.26
C LEU A 36 -1.77 -0.41 -14.45
N ALA A 37 -0.81 -1.08 -15.11
CA ALA A 37 -1.01 -1.89 -16.31
C ALA A 37 -1.79 -1.16 -17.44
N VAL A 38 -1.53 0.13 -17.65
CA VAL A 38 -2.18 0.96 -18.68
C VAL A 38 -1.16 1.56 -19.66
N GLN A 39 -1.66 2.07 -20.79
CA GLN A 39 -0.82 2.74 -21.78
C GLN A 39 -0.28 4.09 -21.26
N PRO A 40 0.99 4.46 -21.53
CA PRO A 40 1.57 5.74 -21.07
C PRO A 40 0.80 7.00 -21.50
N GLY A 41 0.14 6.95 -22.66
CA GLY A 41 -0.73 8.02 -23.13
C GLY A 41 -1.94 8.27 -22.20
N SER A 42 -2.55 7.19 -21.70
CA SER A 42 -3.67 7.26 -20.74
C SER A 42 -3.23 7.87 -19.42
N VAL A 43 -2.03 7.51 -18.94
CA VAL A 43 -1.45 8.04 -17.70
C VAL A 43 -1.27 9.55 -17.80
N SER A 44 -0.75 10.05 -18.92
CA SER A 44 -0.52 11.49 -19.11
C SER A 44 -1.82 12.30 -19.07
N GLY A 45 -2.90 11.77 -19.66
CA GLY A 45 -4.21 12.40 -19.62
C GLY A 45 -4.79 12.45 -18.20
N MET A 46 -4.71 11.33 -17.47
CA MET A 46 -5.19 11.24 -16.09
C MET A 46 -4.40 12.14 -15.13
N ILE A 47 -3.06 12.18 -15.24
CA ILE A 47 -2.22 13.08 -14.45
C ILE A 47 -2.67 14.53 -14.62
N ARG A 48 -2.90 14.97 -15.87
CA ARG A 48 -3.34 16.35 -16.14
C ARG A 48 -4.70 16.64 -15.51
N ARG A 49 -5.62 15.68 -15.58
CA ARG A 49 -6.95 15.80 -14.96
C ARG A 49 -6.85 15.93 -13.44
N LEU A 50 -6.16 15.00 -12.79
CA LEU A 50 -6.00 14.97 -11.33
C LEU A 50 -5.19 16.15 -10.79
N ALA A 51 -4.27 16.70 -11.58
CA ALA A 51 -3.58 17.94 -11.26
C ALA A 51 -4.53 19.15 -11.32
N GLY A 52 -5.42 19.21 -12.33
CA GLY A 52 -6.47 20.22 -12.41
C GLY A 52 -7.51 20.13 -11.27
N GLU A 53 -7.71 18.93 -10.73
CA GLU A 53 -8.56 18.67 -9.55
C GLU A 53 -7.83 18.94 -8.21
N GLY A 54 -6.54 19.30 -8.24
CA GLY A 54 -5.78 19.60 -7.02
C GLY A 54 -5.32 18.37 -6.22
N LEU A 55 -5.44 17.16 -6.77
CA LEU A 55 -5.01 15.92 -6.12
C LEU A 55 -3.54 15.58 -6.38
N LEU A 56 -2.99 16.05 -7.51
CA LEU A 56 -1.61 15.81 -7.92
C LEU A 56 -0.87 17.11 -8.20
N GLN A 57 0.44 17.10 -7.94
CA GLN A 57 1.40 18.06 -8.48
C GLN A 57 2.19 17.37 -9.59
N HIS A 58 2.22 17.99 -10.76
CA HIS A 58 2.96 17.49 -11.91
C HIS A 58 3.83 18.60 -12.49
N GLU A 59 5.14 18.40 -12.42
CA GLU A 59 6.12 19.26 -13.05
C GLU A 59 6.71 18.51 -14.26
N PRO A 60 6.71 19.13 -15.46
CA PRO A 60 7.33 18.51 -16.64
C PRO A 60 8.75 18.03 -16.32
N TYR A 61 9.07 16.80 -16.73
CA TYR A 61 10.36 16.11 -16.50
C TYR A 61 10.73 15.80 -15.06
N ARG A 62 9.94 16.23 -14.08
CA ARG A 62 10.18 16.01 -12.64
C ARG A 62 9.27 14.98 -12.01
N GLY A 63 8.33 14.44 -12.79
CA GLY A 63 7.41 13.39 -12.35
C GLY A 63 6.22 13.95 -11.58
N VAL A 64 5.52 13.05 -10.91
CA VAL A 64 4.22 13.29 -10.27
C VAL A 64 4.32 13.07 -8.77
N ARG A 65 3.69 13.96 -8.02
CA ARG A 65 3.54 13.85 -6.57
C ARG A 65 2.10 14.04 -6.15
N LEU A 66 1.71 13.48 -5.02
CA LEU A 66 0.45 13.82 -4.38
C LEU A 66 0.51 15.23 -3.78
N THR A 67 -0.60 15.96 -3.83
CA THR A 67 -0.81 17.09 -2.94
C THR A 67 -1.12 16.59 -1.52
N GLU A 68 -1.29 17.50 -0.56
CA GLU A 68 -1.80 17.12 0.77
C GLU A 68 -3.18 16.47 0.67
N GLU A 69 -4.05 16.99 -0.19
CA GLU A 69 -5.39 16.43 -0.40
C GLU A 69 -5.33 15.05 -1.06
N GLY A 70 -4.55 14.90 -2.13
CA GLY A 70 -4.32 13.61 -2.77
C GLY A 70 -3.73 12.58 -1.81
N SER A 71 -2.82 13.01 -0.92
CA SER A 71 -2.23 12.14 0.11
C SER A 71 -3.26 11.66 1.11
N ARG A 72 -4.17 12.54 1.57
CA ARG A 72 -5.27 12.15 2.46
C ARG A 72 -6.18 11.11 1.81
N GLU A 73 -6.54 11.31 0.54
CA GLU A 73 -7.38 10.35 -0.18
C GLU A 73 -6.66 9.01 -0.43
N ALA A 74 -5.40 9.04 -0.85
CA ALA A 74 -4.57 7.83 -1.01
C ALA A 74 -4.49 7.01 0.30
N LEU A 75 -4.32 7.68 1.45
CA LEU A 75 -4.25 7.03 2.75
C LEU A 75 -5.59 6.41 3.18
N LYS A 76 -6.73 7.00 2.82
CA LYS A 76 -8.05 6.37 3.04
C LYS A 76 -8.21 5.08 2.25
N ILE A 77 -7.77 5.08 0.99
CA ILE A 77 -7.80 3.90 0.11
C ILE A 77 -6.88 2.81 0.67
N LEU A 78 -5.65 3.17 1.06
CA LEU A 78 -4.71 2.23 1.69
C LEU A 78 -5.24 1.66 3.02
N ARG A 79 -5.89 2.48 3.85
CA ARG A 79 -6.55 1.99 5.07
C ARG A 79 -7.61 0.96 4.74
N ARG A 80 -8.44 1.24 3.73
CA ARG A 80 -9.50 0.35 3.27
C ARG A 80 -8.94 -1.00 2.84
N HIS A 81 -7.97 -0.98 1.94
CA HIS A 81 -7.25 -2.16 1.44
C HIS A 81 -6.75 -3.03 2.60
N ARG A 82 -5.92 -2.44 3.47
CA ARG A 82 -5.24 -3.15 4.56
C ARG A 82 -6.17 -3.70 5.62
N ILE A 83 -7.29 -3.02 5.89
CA ILE A 83 -8.31 -3.53 6.81
C ILE A 83 -9.04 -4.73 6.19
N ILE A 84 -9.37 -4.67 4.89
CA ILE A 84 -9.99 -5.80 4.19
C ILE A 84 -9.04 -7.00 4.23
N GLU A 85 -7.77 -6.84 3.85
CA GLU A 85 -6.78 -7.92 3.91
C GLU A 85 -6.68 -8.53 5.31
N SER A 86 -6.55 -7.68 6.32
CA SER A 86 -6.50 -8.12 7.72
C SER A 86 -7.73 -8.92 8.12
N PHE A 87 -8.91 -8.48 7.69
CA PHE A 87 -10.16 -9.16 7.99
C PHE A 87 -10.25 -10.51 7.29
N LEU A 88 -9.96 -10.56 5.99
CA LEU A 88 -9.97 -11.78 5.20
C LEU A 88 -9.02 -12.83 5.76
N VAL A 89 -7.78 -12.46 6.10
CA VAL A 89 -6.81 -13.38 6.69
C VAL A 89 -7.23 -13.83 8.09
N GLN A 90 -7.49 -12.88 9.00
CA GLN A 90 -7.65 -13.20 10.43
C GLN A 90 -9.03 -13.75 10.80
N ARG A 91 -10.09 -13.38 10.06
CA ARG A 91 -11.47 -13.80 10.37
C ARG A 91 -12.01 -14.85 9.40
N LEU A 92 -11.58 -14.83 8.14
CA LEU A 92 -12.09 -15.75 7.12
C LEU A 92 -11.09 -16.81 6.69
N GLY A 93 -9.84 -16.75 7.17
CA GLY A 93 -8.82 -17.78 6.91
C GLY A 93 -8.25 -17.73 5.50
N TYR A 94 -8.29 -16.58 4.83
CA TYR A 94 -7.58 -16.40 3.56
C TYR A 94 -6.08 -16.55 3.76
N ASP A 95 -5.42 -17.08 2.74
CA ASP A 95 -3.97 -17.14 2.69
C ASP A 95 -3.38 -15.76 2.39
N TRP A 96 -2.36 -15.39 3.16
CA TRP A 96 -1.71 -14.07 3.06
C TRP A 96 -1.04 -13.82 1.70
N ASP A 97 -0.75 -14.86 0.92
CA ASP A 97 -0.11 -14.75 -0.39
C ASP A 97 -1.11 -14.49 -1.53
N ASP A 98 -2.41 -14.65 -1.29
CA ASP A 98 -3.46 -14.44 -2.30
C ASP A 98 -4.49 -13.37 -1.88
N VAL A 99 -4.45 -12.92 -0.61
CA VAL A 99 -5.45 -11.97 -0.08
C VAL A 99 -5.46 -10.63 -0.82
N HIS A 100 -4.31 -10.16 -1.30
CA HIS A 100 -4.16 -8.87 -1.97
C HIS A 100 -5.12 -8.74 -3.17
N ALA A 101 -5.20 -9.78 -4.02
CA ALA A 101 -6.06 -9.75 -5.20
C ALA A 101 -7.56 -9.74 -4.88
N GLU A 102 -7.97 -10.26 -3.72
CA GLU A 102 -9.36 -10.15 -3.25
C GLU A 102 -9.61 -8.77 -2.65
N ALA A 103 -8.67 -8.23 -1.86
CA ALA A 103 -8.79 -6.90 -1.28
C ALA A 103 -8.90 -5.79 -2.34
N GLU A 104 -8.09 -5.84 -3.41
CA GLU A 104 -8.18 -4.93 -4.57
C GLU A 104 -9.57 -4.92 -5.21
N ARG A 105 -10.23 -6.08 -5.31
CA ARG A 105 -11.58 -6.17 -5.89
C ARG A 105 -12.65 -5.57 -4.98
N LEU A 106 -12.46 -5.68 -3.67
CA LEU A 106 -13.46 -5.29 -2.67
C LEU A 106 -13.33 -3.82 -2.24
N GLU A 107 -12.12 -3.25 -2.26
CA GLU A 107 -11.86 -1.93 -1.70
C GLU A 107 -12.70 -0.83 -2.36
N HIS A 108 -12.87 -0.82 -3.68
CA HIS A 108 -13.64 0.25 -4.31
C HIS A 108 -15.15 0.21 -3.99
N ALA A 109 -15.65 -0.96 -3.60
CA ALA A 109 -17.07 -1.19 -3.30
C ALA A 109 -17.39 -1.11 -1.79
N ALA A 110 -16.37 -1.25 -0.94
CA ALA A 110 -16.57 -1.29 0.50
C ALA A 110 -16.86 0.10 1.09
N SER A 111 -18.07 0.27 1.63
CA SER A 111 -18.46 1.49 2.35
C SER A 111 -17.57 1.74 3.58
N GLU A 112 -17.38 3.00 3.98
CA GLU A 112 -16.65 3.34 5.21
C GLU A 112 -17.21 2.62 6.44
N ARG A 113 -18.54 2.49 6.53
CA ARG A 113 -19.21 1.77 7.63
C ARG A 113 -18.75 0.31 7.73
N LEU A 114 -18.60 -0.38 6.60
CA LEU A 114 -18.13 -1.76 6.58
C LEU A 114 -16.69 -1.86 7.07
N ILE A 115 -15.84 -0.95 6.62
CA ILE A 115 -14.42 -0.91 6.97
C ILE A 115 -14.22 -0.66 8.46
N GLU A 116 -14.96 0.29 9.02
CA GLU A 116 -14.87 0.56 10.46
C GLU A 116 -15.39 -0.62 11.29
N ALA A 117 -16.46 -1.30 10.86
CA ALA A 117 -16.94 -2.52 11.51
C ALA A 117 -15.91 -3.67 11.42
N MET A 118 -15.24 -3.85 10.28
CA MET A 118 -14.14 -4.81 10.13
C MET A 118 -12.96 -4.45 11.05
N ALA A 119 -12.57 -3.18 11.11
CA ALA A 119 -11.49 -2.69 11.96
C ALA A 119 -11.80 -2.93 13.45
N GLU A 120 -13.03 -2.63 13.90
CA GLU A 120 -13.49 -2.90 15.26
C GLU A 120 -13.51 -4.40 15.57
N ALA A 121 -14.01 -5.22 14.64
CA ALA A 121 -13.98 -6.68 14.78
C ALA A 121 -12.56 -7.24 14.85
N LEU A 122 -11.56 -6.54 14.32
CA LEU A 122 -10.14 -6.89 14.42
C LEU A 122 -9.46 -6.31 15.68
N GLY A 123 -10.15 -5.50 16.47
CA GLY A 123 -9.57 -4.81 17.63
C GLY A 123 -8.67 -3.63 17.27
N HIS A 124 -8.98 -2.94 16.16
CA HIS A 124 -8.22 -1.80 15.62
C HIS A 124 -6.73 -2.12 15.38
N PRO A 125 -6.43 -3.02 14.42
CA PRO A 125 -5.06 -3.41 14.12
C PRO A 125 -4.23 -2.22 13.64
N ALA A 126 -2.98 -2.17 14.06
CA ALA A 126 -2.03 -1.13 13.65
C ALA A 126 -1.27 -1.48 12.36
N THR A 127 -1.27 -2.76 11.96
CA THR A 127 -0.60 -3.26 10.75
C THR A 127 -1.45 -4.29 10.04
N ASP A 128 -1.23 -4.42 8.74
CA ASP A 128 -1.82 -5.48 7.91
C ASP A 128 -1.11 -6.85 8.13
N PRO A 129 -1.56 -7.94 7.46
CA PRO A 129 -0.96 -9.27 7.60
C PRO A 129 0.52 -9.32 7.17
N HIS A 130 0.96 -8.40 6.31
CA HIS A 130 2.33 -8.31 5.79
C HIS A 130 3.19 -7.33 6.58
N GLY A 131 2.63 -6.70 7.62
CA GLY A 131 3.32 -5.84 8.59
C GLY A 131 3.39 -4.36 8.21
N ALA A 132 2.77 -3.94 7.11
CA ALA A 132 2.74 -2.54 6.73
C ALA A 132 1.72 -1.76 7.61
N PRO A 133 2.02 -0.50 7.96
CA PRO A 133 1.18 0.27 8.89
C PRO A 133 -0.19 0.57 8.31
N ILE A 134 -1.26 0.38 9.09
CA ILE A 134 -2.61 0.75 8.67
C ILE A 134 -2.79 2.25 8.93
N PRO A 135 -3.10 3.08 7.89
CA PRO A 135 -3.40 4.48 8.12
C PRO A 135 -4.59 4.66 9.06
N THR A 136 -4.50 5.69 9.89
CA THR A 136 -5.57 6.10 10.82
C THR A 136 -6.77 6.65 10.06
N ARG A 137 -7.94 6.67 10.70
CA ARG A 137 -9.16 7.27 10.15
C ARG A 137 -8.98 8.76 9.82
N ALA A 138 -8.11 9.47 10.55
CA ALA A 138 -7.81 10.87 10.30
C ALA A 138 -6.92 11.12 9.07
N GLY A 139 -6.49 10.06 8.37
CA GLY A 139 -5.58 10.17 7.22
C GLY A 139 -4.12 10.40 7.63
N GLY A 140 -3.77 10.09 8.88
CA GLY A 140 -2.37 9.98 9.31
C GLY A 140 -1.86 8.56 9.18
N ILE A 141 -0.57 8.38 8.90
CA ILE A 141 0.09 7.08 8.95
C ILE A 141 1.29 7.23 9.88
N ASP A 142 1.47 6.28 10.79
CA ASP A 142 2.64 6.25 11.66
C ASP A 142 3.68 5.33 11.00
N PRO A 143 4.65 5.87 10.24
CA PRO A 143 5.69 5.05 9.66
C PRO A 143 6.47 4.41 10.80
N VAL A 144 6.64 3.10 10.72
CA VAL A 144 7.52 2.39 11.66
C VAL A 144 8.90 2.34 11.01
N PRO A 145 9.92 3.02 11.58
CA PRO A 145 11.25 3.04 10.99
C PRO A 145 11.78 1.62 10.83
N ALA A 146 12.20 1.28 9.63
CA ALA A 146 12.83 0.02 9.30
C ALA A 146 13.91 0.25 8.25
N ASN A 147 15.03 -0.47 8.39
CA ASN A 147 16.06 -0.51 7.36
C ASN A 147 15.70 -1.58 6.33
N ARG A 148 16.03 -1.31 5.06
CA ARG A 148 15.95 -2.36 4.05
C ARG A 148 16.96 -3.46 4.36
N LEU A 149 16.61 -4.71 4.09
CA LEU A 149 17.47 -5.85 4.42
C LEU A 149 18.85 -5.78 3.74
N ASP A 150 18.92 -5.22 2.53
CA ASP A 150 20.16 -5.03 1.75
C ASP A 150 21.08 -3.95 2.32
N GLU A 151 20.59 -3.09 3.20
CA GLU A 151 21.37 -2.06 3.91
C GLU A 151 21.84 -2.52 5.29
N VAL A 152 21.35 -3.66 5.78
CA VAL A 152 21.70 -4.19 7.11
C VAL A 152 22.99 -5.00 7.05
N ALA A 153 23.94 -4.68 7.93
CA ALA A 153 25.20 -5.39 8.02
C ALA A 153 25.02 -6.87 8.41
N ALA A 154 25.76 -7.76 7.76
CA ALA A 154 25.82 -9.18 8.15
C ALA A 154 26.28 -9.33 9.62
N GLY A 155 25.69 -10.30 10.33
CA GLY A 155 25.83 -10.51 11.77
C GLY A 155 24.80 -9.76 12.61
N SER A 156 24.07 -8.80 12.04
CA SER A 156 23.03 -8.06 12.76
C SER A 156 21.84 -8.95 13.13
N ARG A 157 21.33 -8.78 14.35
CA ARG A 157 20.04 -9.34 14.77
C ARG A 157 18.94 -8.37 14.37
N ILE A 158 17.93 -8.87 13.67
CA ILE A 158 16.81 -8.08 13.18
C ILE A 158 15.48 -8.68 13.61
N THR A 159 14.44 -7.85 13.60
CA THR A 159 13.05 -8.30 13.58
C THR A 159 12.45 -7.90 12.25
N VAL A 160 11.86 -8.85 11.53
CA VAL A 160 11.15 -8.57 10.28
C VAL A 160 9.97 -7.68 10.61
N ARG A 161 9.95 -6.46 10.06
CA ARG A 161 8.87 -5.51 10.33
C ARG A 161 7.72 -5.69 9.36
N SER A 162 8.03 -5.65 8.07
CA SER A 162 7.08 -5.86 6.99
C SER A 162 7.76 -6.58 5.83
N VAL A 163 6.96 -7.13 4.94
CA VAL A 163 7.38 -7.69 3.66
C VAL A 163 6.52 -7.08 2.57
N ALA A 164 7.09 -6.87 1.39
CA ALA A 164 6.35 -6.37 0.25
C ALA A 164 5.46 -7.48 -0.32
N ASP A 165 4.22 -7.15 -0.64
CA ASP A 165 3.07 -8.05 -0.81
C ASP A 165 2.70 -8.31 -2.28
N GLU A 166 3.44 -7.76 -3.24
CA GLU A 166 3.05 -7.77 -4.65
C GLU A 166 3.36 -9.09 -5.38
N ASP A 167 4.15 -9.98 -4.76
CA ASP A 167 4.57 -11.25 -5.35
C ASP A 167 4.14 -12.44 -4.46
N PRO A 168 3.04 -13.13 -4.82
CA PRO A 168 2.56 -14.33 -4.11
C PRO A 168 3.59 -15.44 -4.00
N VAL A 169 4.45 -15.63 -5.02
CA VAL A 169 5.50 -16.66 -4.99
C VAL A 169 6.55 -16.31 -3.94
N ARG A 170 6.97 -15.04 -3.91
CA ARG A 170 7.89 -14.53 -2.89
C ARG A 170 7.29 -14.62 -1.49
N LEU A 171 6.02 -14.26 -1.32
CA LEU A 171 5.33 -14.38 -0.02
C LEU A 171 5.28 -15.83 0.45
N ARG A 172 4.88 -16.78 -0.39
CA ARG A 172 4.92 -18.22 -0.02
C ARG A 172 6.31 -18.67 0.40
N TYR A 173 7.34 -18.27 -0.34
CA TYR A 173 8.71 -18.57 0.02
C TYR A 173 9.08 -17.99 1.40
N LEU A 174 8.84 -16.70 1.63
CA LEU A 174 9.12 -16.03 2.91
C LEU A 174 8.39 -16.71 4.09
N LYS A 175 7.11 -17.09 3.93
CA LYS A 175 6.36 -17.86 4.93
C LYS A 175 7.01 -19.21 5.21
N SER A 176 7.39 -19.94 4.15
CA SER A 176 8.01 -21.27 4.28
C SER A 176 9.34 -21.27 5.04
N VAL A 177 10.09 -20.16 4.98
CA VAL A 177 11.36 -19.99 5.72
C VAL A 177 11.19 -19.22 7.04
N GLY A 178 9.95 -18.90 7.43
CA GLY A 178 9.61 -18.22 8.68
C GLY A 178 9.95 -16.72 8.71
N LEU A 179 10.21 -16.09 7.55
CA LEU A 179 10.46 -14.66 7.41
C LEU A 179 9.14 -13.90 7.27
N VAL A 180 8.36 -13.89 8.35
CA VAL A 180 7.07 -13.18 8.47
C VAL A 180 7.20 -12.00 9.43
N PRO A 181 6.29 -11.00 9.38
CA PRO A 181 6.28 -9.92 10.35
C PRO A 181 6.37 -10.40 11.81
N GLY A 182 7.25 -9.78 12.60
CA GLY A 182 7.54 -10.15 13.98
C GLY A 182 8.60 -11.24 14.15
N ALA A 183 8.99 -11.94 13.07
CA ALA A 183 10.04 -12.96 13.14
C ALA A 183 11.41 -12.34 13.47
N ARG A 184 12.18 -12.99 14.34
CA ARG A 184 13.56 -12.61 14.65
C ARG A 184 14.53 -13.40 13.78
N ALA A 185 15.50 -12.72 13.18
CA ALA A 185 16.48 -13.32 12.29
C ALA A 185 17.89 -12.75 12.51
N VAL A 186 18.89 -13.43 11.96
CA VAL A 186 20.28 -12.97 11.90
C VAL A 186 20.66 -12.82 10.44
N VAL A 187 21.11 -11.63 10.04
CA VAL A 187 21.56 -11.38 8.67
C VAL A 187 22.88 -12.12 8.44
N ARG A 188 22.98 -12.89 7.37
CA ARG A 188 24.21 -13.56 6.93
C ARG A 188 24.55 -13.09 5.52
N ARG A 189 25.83 -13.05 5.17
CA ARG A 189 26.22 -12.83 3.77
C ARG A 189 25.70 -14.01 2.95
N GLY A 190 25.04 -13.70 1.82
CA GLY A 190 24.75 -14.70 0.80
C GLY A 190 26.06 -15.30 0.31
N GLY A 191 26.09 -16.64 0.22
CA GLY A 191 27.17 -17.37 -0.45
C GLY A 191 27.10 -17.20 -1.96
#